data_AF-A0A520G815-F1
#
_entry.id   AF-A0A520G815-F1
#
_cell.length_a   1.000
_cell.length_b   1.000
_cell.length_c   1.000
_cell.angle_alpha   90.00
_cell.angle_beta   90.00
_cell.angle_gamma   90.00
#
_symmetry.space_group_name_H-M   'P 1'
#
loop_
_entity.id
_entity.type
_entity.pdbx_description
1 polymer ?
#
loop_
_entity_poly.entity_id
_entity_poly.type
_entity_poly.pdbx_seq_one_letter_code
_entity_poly.pdbx_strand_id
1 'polypeptide(L)' 'EDLAGAAEIDRSYVSLIENQHFAVSIDVLEKLAQALGTEIHELFLPDLPARLQSRAHD' A
#
# COMPACT_ATOMS: atom_id res chain seq x y z
N GLU A 1 16.52 -3.55 -2.90
CA GLU A 1 16.02 -2.27 -3.45
C GLU A 1 14.95 -1.73 -2.51
N ASP A 2 14.79 -0.41 -2.43
CA ASP A 2 13.72 0.21 -1.66
C ASP A 2 12.37 0.13 -2.42
N LEU A 3 11.24 0.37 -1.73
CA LEU A 3 9.89 0.31 -2.33
C LEU A 3 9.78 1.19 -3.57
N ALA A 4 10.43 2.36 -3.55
CA ALA A 4 10.48 3.30 -4.66
C ALA A 4 11.11 2.66 -5.91
N GLY A 5 12.28 2.01 -5.75
CA GLY A 5 12.92 1.26 -6.82
C GLY A 5 12.06 0.10 -7.33
N ALA A 6 11.47 -0.68 -6.43
CA ALA A 6 10.65 -1.83 -6.80
C ALA A 6 9.36 -1.45 -7.55
N ALA A 7 8.77 -0.29 -7.22
CA ALA A 7 7.56 0.21 -7.88
C ALA A 7 7.84 1.11 -9.09
N GLU A 8 9.12 1.37 -9.42
CA GLU A 8 9.53 2.33 -10.45
C GLU A 8 8.92 3.72 -10.25
N ILE A 9 8.94 4.19 -9.00
CA ILE A 9 8.39 5.49 -8.58
C ILE A 9 9.48 6.33 -7.94
N ASP A 10 9.43 7.65 -8.13
CA ASP A 10 10.34 8.58 -7.46
C ASP A 10 10.25 8.46 -5.92
N ARG A 11 11.40 8.31 -5.26
CA ARG A 11 11.48 8.13 -3.81
C ARG A 11 10.93 9.32 -3.02
N SER A 12 11.08 10.54 -3.53
CA SER A 12 10.51 11.74 -2.92
C SER A 12 8.98 11.72 -3.03
N TYR A 13 8.46 11.21 -4.15
CA TYR A 13 7.03 11.02 -4.33
C TYR A 13 6.45 9.99 -3.36
N VAL A 14 7.11 8.84 -3.18
CA VAL A 14 6.72 7.85 -2.14
C VAL A 14 6.70 8.50 -0.75
N SER A 15 7.73 9.28 -0.43
CA SER A 15 7.80 9.99 0.87
C SER A 15 6.64 10.98 1.05
N LEU A 16 6.17 11.65 0.00
CA LEU A 16 5.03 12.57 0.08
C LEU A 16 3.70 11.82 0.28
N ILE A 17 3.54 10.64 -0.33
CA ILE A 17 2.37 9.77 -0.16
C ILE A 17 2.31 9.26 1.28
N GLU A 18 3.41 8.72 1.81
CA GLU A 18 3.47 8.17 3.18
C GLU A 18 3.17 9.24 4.25
N ASN A 19 3.59 10.48 4.00
CA ASN A 19 3.30 11.63 4.86
C ASN A 19 1.94 12.30 4.59
N GLN A 20 1.07 11.69 3.79
CA GLN A 20 -0.28 12.19 3.47
C GLN A 20 -0.29 13.60 2.85
N HIS A 21 0.81 14.01 2.22
CA HIS A 21 0.94 15.32 1.57
C HIS A 21 0.47 15.31 0.12
N PHE A 22 0.27 14.13 -0.48
CA PHE A 22 -0.13 14.01 -1.88
C PHE A 22 -1.19 12.93 -2.08
N ALA A 23 -2.23 13.26 -2.86
CA ALA A 23 -3.21 12.29 -3.31
C ALA A 23 -2.65 11.46 -4.47
N VAL A 24 -2.79 10.15 -4.39
CA VAL A 24 -2.19 9.21 -5.33
C VAL A 24 -3.24 8.70 -6.34
N SER A 25 -2.84 8.48 -7.60
CA SER A 25 -3.73 7.85 -8.59
C SER A 25 -3.86 6.34 -8.35
N ILE A 26 -4.92 5.73 -8.88
CA ILE A 26 -5.13 4.28 -8.80
C ILE A 26 -3.97 3.52 -9.47
N ASP A 27 -3.46 4.00 -10.62
CA ASP A 27 -2.34 3.34 -11.31
C ASP A 27 -1.06 3.29 -10.47
N VAL A 28 -0.80 4.34 -9.68
CA VAL A 28 0.36 4.37 -8.78
C VAL A 28 0.13 3.46 -7.57
N LEU A 29 -1.09 3.42 -7.04
CA LEU A 29 -1.45 2.45 -6.00
C LEU A 29 -1.27 1.00 -6.45
N GLU A 30 -1.63 0.68 -7.70
CA GLU A 30 -1.44 -0.64 -8.30
C GLU A 30 0.05 -1.04 -8.34
N LYS A 31 0.93 -0.11 -8.77
CA LYS A 31 2.38 -0.33 -8.76
C LYS A 31 2.93 -0.58 -7.36
N LEU A 32 2.48 0.20 -6.37
CA LEU A 32 2.87 0.02 -4.98
C LEU A 32 2.39 -1.33 -4.43
N ALA A 33 1.16 -1.72 -4.74
CA ALA A 33 0.59 -3.01 -4.35
C ALA A 33 1.41 -4.18 -4.93
N GLN A 34 1.72 -4.13 -6.23
CA GLN A 34 2.56 -5.13 -6.90
C GLN A 34 3.96 -5.21 -6.28
N ALA A 35 4.59 -4.07 -6.01
CA ALA A 35 5.92 -4.03 -5.36
C ALA A 35 5.90 -4.59 -3.93
N LEU A 36 4.79 -4.46 -3.22
CA LEU A 36 4.58 -5.02 -1.88
C LEU A 36 4.13 -6.49 -1.91
N GLY A 37 3.78 -7.05 -3.08
CA GLY A 37 3.24 -8.40 -3.20
C GLY A 37 1.84 -8.55 -2.59
N THR A 38 1.03 -7.49 -2.64
CA THR A 38 -0.32 -7.43 -2.07
C THR A 38 -1.33 -7.02 -3.13
N GLU A 39 -2.62 -7.29 -2.91
CA GLU A 39 -3.67 -6.76 -3.76
C GLU A 39 -3.99 -5.30 -3.42
N ILE A 40 -4.37 -4.48 -4.41
CA ILE A 40 -4.61 -3.04 -4.24
C ILE A 40 -5.67 -2.73 -3.15
N HIS A 41 -6.70 -3.58 -3.02
CA HIS A 41 -7.77 -3.37 -2.05
C HIS A 41 -7.29 -3.58 -0.60
N GLU A 42 -6.19 -4.31 -0.39
CA GLU A 42 -5.60 -4.52 0.94
C GLU A 42 -4.92 -3.25 1.47
N LEU A 43 -4.46 -2.36 0.58
CA LEU A 43 -3.88 -1.06 0.96
C LEU A 43 -4.89 -0.11 1.65
N PHE A 44 -6.20 -0.38 1.51
CA PHE A 44 -7.26 0.42 2.12
C PHE A 44 -7.80 -0.17 3.42
N LEU A 45 -7.31 -1.35 3.82
CA LEU A 45 -7.86 -2.11 4.93
C LEU A 45 -6.77 -2.42 5.98
N PRO A 46 -6.32 -1.42 6.74
CA PRO A 46 -5.13 -1.53 7.61
C PRO A 46 -5.20 -2.65 8.66
N ASP A 47 -6.42 -3.06 9.04
CA ASP A 47 -6.62 -4.09 10.06
C ASP A 47 -7.34 -5.35 9.52
N LEU A 48 -7.50 -5.52 8.21
CA LEU A 48 -8.28 -6.66 7.69
C LEU A 48 -7.80 -8.01 8.23
N PRO A 49 -6.48 -8.31 8.25
CA PRO A 49 -6.01 -9.59 8.78
C PRO A 49 -6.38 -9.77 10.26
N ALA A 50 -6.22 -8.73 11.08
CA ALA A 50 -6.58 -8.73 12.50
C ALA A 50 -8.11 -8.88 12.70
N ARG A 51 -8.93 -8.24 11.86
CA ARG A 51 -10.40 -8.31 11.91
C ARG A 51 -10.96 -9.65 11.46
N LEU A 52 -10.30 -10.34 10.53
CA LEU A 52 -10.70 -11.69 10.11
C LEU A 52 -10.35 -12.74 11.18
N GLN A 53 -9.22 -12.58 11.86
CA GLN A 53 -8.80 -13.47 12.95
C GLN A 53 -9.71 -13.38 14.18
N SER A 54 -10.17 -12.17 14.54
CA SER A 54 -11.09 -12.00 15.68
C SER A 54 -12.45 -12.66 15.45
N ARG A 55 -12.98 -12.59 14.22
CA ARG A 55 -14.26 -13.23 13.85
C ARG A 55 -14.23 -14.76 13.78
N ALA A 56 -13.05 -15.36 13.65
CA ALA A 56 -12.90 -16.81 13.59
C ALA A 56 -12.80 -17.47 14.98
N HIS A 57 -12.72 -16.66 16.04
CA HIS A 57 -12.64 -17.10 17.44
C HIS A 57 -13.94 -16.87 18.24
N ASP A 58 -14.97 -16.29 17.62
CA ASP A 58 -16.34 -16.15 18.14
C ASP A 58 -17.24 -17.30 17.62
#